data_AF-A0A5E4LLS3-F1
#
_entry.id   AF-A0A5E4LLS3-F1
#
_cell.length_a   1.000
_cell.length_b   1.000
_cell.length_c   1.000
_cell.angle_alpha   90.00
_cell.angle_beta   90.00
_cell.angle_gamma   90.00
#
_symmetry.space_group_name_H-M   'P 1'
#
loop_
_entity.id
_entity.type
_entity.pdbx_description
1 polymer ?
#
loop_
_entity_poly.entity_id
_entity_poly.type
_entity_poly.pdbx_seq_one_letter_code
_entity_poly.pdbx_strand_id
1 'polypeptide(L)'
;MQKMSGLDLEHSAAEFAHLQGKRIAKIRRTAEGIFLFKIGSEEMLFQPGVRLHLTRQAFQATESPDGFVAYLRKNFEGKTAAKITQVPSERIVEIETKSKERLIFELFRKGNLIVALEDGTISSCLEKDDAGGRRVARGEKYEYPKSTPFEFKRPAKIGFVVQLNDAGEPASYSLDAEKGGNAFPSFSEAADFYYANQKEESGAQAAAREKVKKLEERLSSQKKTLEEFGKKRREAKEQGDAIYANFGKIEPLLSLVRKMKKEGATEEEINRELAAHKAKVKGSGIEVEA
;
A
#
# COMPACT_ATOMS: atom_id res chain seq x y z
N MET A 1 -10.69 4.57 4.33
CA MET A 1 -11.11 3.20 4.70
C MET A 1 -9.94 2.22 4.56
N GLN A 2 -9.66 1.40 5.58
CA GLN A 2 -8.64 0.34 5.54
C GLN A 2 -9.04 -0.74 4.51
N LYS A 3 -8.09 -1.16 3.67
CA LYS A 3 -8.29 -2.26 2.70
C LYS A 3 -7.81 -3.58 3.30
N MET A 4 -8.55 -4.65 3.07
CA MET A 4 -8.12 -5.99 3.48
C MET A 4 -6.79 -6.38 2.83
N SER A 5 -5.90 -6.93 3.64
CA SER A 5 -4.67 -7.60 3.22
C SER A 5 -4.94 -9.04 2.77
N GLY A 6 -3.92 -9.71 2.23
CA GLY A 6 -4.02 -11.15 1.92
C GLY A 6 -4.22 -12.00 3.16
N LEU A 7 -3.62 -11.61 4.29
CA LEU A 7 -3.79 -12.30 5.58
C LEU A 7 -5.19 -12.09 6.15
N ASP A 8 -5.76 -10.89 6.04
CA ASP A 8 -7.17 -10.64 6.41
C ASP A 8 -8.11 -11.53 5.59
N LEU A 9 -7.82 -11.66 4.29
CA LEU A 9 -8.60 -12.50 3.39
C LEU A 9 -8.48 -13.99 3.69
N GLU A 10 -7.36 -14.45 4.24
CA GLU A 10 -7.17 -15.84 4.71
C GLU A 10 -8.16 -16.18 5.83
N HIS A 11 -8.37 -15.26 6.78
CA HIS A 11 -9.35 -15.43 7.84
C HIS A 11 -10.78 -15.38 7.33
N SER A 12 -11.11 -14.44 6.43
CA SER A 12 -12.42 -14.46 5.74
C SER A 12 -12.65 -15.77 4.98
N ALA A 13 -11.65 -16.26 4.25
CA ALA A 13 -11.76 -17.48 3.45
C ALA A 13 -11.98 -18.73 4.32
N ALA A 14 -11.34 -18.79 5.49
CA ALA A 14 -11.58 -19.83 6.48
C ALA A 14 -13.04 -19.81 6.95
N GLU A 15 -13.61 -18.62 7.19
CA GLU A 15 -15.02 -18.49 7.56
C GLU A 15 -15.96 -18.92 6.42
N PHE A 16 -15.57 -18.76 5.15
CA PHE A 16 -16.37 -19.22 4.01
C PHE A 16 -16.45 -20.75 3.86
N ALA A 17 -15.65 -21.53 4.60
CA ALA A 17 -15.61 -22.99 4.46
C ALA A 17 -16.99 -23.64 4.58
N HIS A 18 -17.83 -23.15 5.51
CA HIS A 18 -19.19 -23.67 5.72
C HIS A 18 -20.21 -23.23 4.65
N LEU A 19 -19.81 -22.40 3.68
CA LEU A 19 -20.60 -22.07 2.50
C LEU A 19 -20.40 -23.07 1.35
N GLN A 20 -19.32 -23.85 1.38
CA GLN A 20 -19.05 -24.85 0.36
C GLN A 20 -20.18 -25.89 0.30
N GLY A 21 -20.57 -26.27 -0.92
CA GLY A 21 -21.70 -27.15 -1.19
C GLY A 21 -23.07 -26.49 -1.07
N LYS A 22 -23.18 -25.22 -0.62
CA LYS A 22 -24.47 -24.52 -0.51
C LYS A 22 -24.84 -23.80 -1.81
N ARG A 23 -26.14 -23.52 -1.95
CA ARG A 23 -26.72 -22.82 -3.11
C ARG A 23 -26.46 -21.31 -3.03
N ILE A 24 -26.01 -20.72 -4.13
CA ILE A 24 -26.02 -19.26 -4.35
C ILE A 24 -27.48 -18.87 -4.57
N ALA A 25 -28.14 -18.41 -3.53
CA ALA A 25 -29.57 -18.16 -3.50
C ALA A 25 -29.96 -16.83 -4.13
N LYS A 26 -29.16 -15.78 -3.91
CA LYS A 26 -29.44 -14.43 -4.41
C LYS A 26 -28.16 -13.63 -4.58
N ILE A 27 -28.07 -12.84 -5.64
CA ILE A 27 -26.98 -11.92 -5.91
C ILE A 27 -27.57 -10.51 -6.01
N ARG A 28 -27.07 -9.58 -5.20
CA ARG A 28 -27.55 -8.21 -5.14
C ARG A 28 -26.38 -7.23 -5.21
N ARG A 29 -26.69 -5.99 -5.55
CA ARG A 29 -25.75 -4.87 -5.49
C ARG A 29 -26.44 -3.70 -4.79
N THR A 30 -25.69 -2.96 -3.98
CA THR A 30 -26.16 -1.70 -3.36
C THR A 30 -25.83 -0.51 -4.27
N ALA A 31 -26.35 0.68 -3.97
CA ALA A 31 -26.11 1.88 -4.79
C ALA A 31 -24.63 2.31 -4.73
N GLU A 32 -23.98 1.98 -3.63
CA GLU A 32 -22.58 2.21 -3.31
C GLU A 32 -21.65 1.19 -3.99
N GLY A 33 -22.22 0.25 -4.75
CA GLY A 33 -21.49 -0.71 -5.55
C GLY A 33 -21.02 -1.95 -4.79
N ILE A 34 -21.51 -2.17 -3.56
CA ILE A 34 -21.25 -3.37 -2.78
C ILE A 34 -22.08 -4.53 -3.33
N PHE A 35 -21.46 -5.69 -3.56
CA PHE A 35 -22.13 -6.91 -3.95
C PHE A 35 -22.45 -7.78 -2.74
N LEU A 36 -23.63 -8.40 -2.77
CA LEU A 36 -24.10 -9.31 -1.73
C LEU A 36 -24.46 -10.64 -2.37
N PHE A 37 -23.85 -11.72 -1.89
CA PHE A 37 -24.08 -13.09 -2.32
C PHE A 37 -24.71 -13.85 -1.16
N LYS A 38 -26.02 -14.09 -1.25
CA LYS A 38 -26.72 -14.98 -0.34
C LYS A 38 -26.34 -16.42 -0.69
N ILE A 39 -25.59 -17.11 0.15
CA ILE A 39 -25.14 -18.49 -0.07
C ILE A 39 -25.64 -19.35 1.08
N GLY A 40 -26.65 -20.19 0.82
CA GLY A 40 -27.44 -20.84 1.87
C GLY A 40 -28.11 -19.82 2.80
N SER A 41 -27.86 -19.93 4.10
CA SER A 41 -28.38 -19.03 5.14
C SER A 41 -27.57 -17.75 5.32
N GLU A 42 -26.33 -17.71 4.82
CA GLU A 42 -25.41 -16.61 5.07
C GLU A 42 -25.40 -15.60 3.92
N GLU A 43 -24.87 -14.41 4.21
CA GLU A 43 -24.62 -13.36 3.23
C GLU A 43 -23.12 -13.06 3.17
N MET A 44 -22.51 -13.29 2.01
CA MET A 44 -21.14 -12.90 1.74
C MET A 44 -21.15 -11.53 1.04
N LEU A 45 -20.46 -10.56 1.63
CA LEU A 45 -20.33 -9.20 1.10
C LEU A 45 -19.01 -9.06 0.35
N PHE A 46 -19.07 -8.48 -0.84
CA PHE A 46 -17.90 -8.08 -1.61
C PHE A 46 -17.97 -6.59 -1.95
N GLN A 47 -17.04 -5.80 -1.46
CA GLN A 47 -16.83 -4.42 -1.90
C GLN A 47 -15.54 -4.36 -2.72
N PRO A 48 -15.63 -4.10 -4.05
CA PRO A 48 -14.47 -4.12 -4.93
C PRO A 48 -13.30 -3.30 -4.41
N GLY A 49 -12.13 -3.94 -4.31
CA GLY A 49 -10.88 -3.28 -3.94
C GLY A 49 -10.74 -2.93 -2.46
N VAL A 50 -11.71 -3.33 -1.63
CA VAL A 50 -11.78 -2.98 -0.20
C VAL A 50 -11.86 -4.23 0.67
N ARG A 51 -12.91 -5.05 0.51
CA ARG A 51 -13.22 -6.13 1.47
C ARG A 51 -14.06 -7.27 0.87
N LEU A 52 -13.90 -8.45 1.46
CA LEU A 52 -14.70 -9.65 1.20
C LEU A 52 -14.83 -10.44 2.52
N HIS A 53 -16.02 -10.51 3.10
CA HIS A 53 -16.29 -11.19 4.38
C HIS A 53 -17.77 -11.56 4.49
N LEU A 54 -18.14 -12.34 5.51
CA LEU A 54 -19.54 -12.57 5.84
C LEU A 54 -20.11 -11.33 6.51
N THR A 55 -21.39 -11.08 6.32
CA THR A 55 -22.07 -9.97 6.99
C THR A 55 -23.40 -10.41 7.55
N ARG A 56 -23.74 -9.85 8.72
CA ARG A 56 -25.10 -9.94 9.29
C ARG A 56 -25.86 -8.62 9.16
N GLN A 57 -25.23 -7.61 8.56
CA GLN A 57 -25.85 -6.29 8.40
C GLN A 57 -26.89 -6.30 7.29
N ALA A 58 -27.96 -5.55 7.51
CA ALA A 58 -28.98 -5.33 6.50
C ALA A 58 -28.53 -4.21 5.56
N PHE A 59 -28.14 -4.56 4.34
CA PHE A 59 -27.85 -3.60 3.28
C PHE A 59 -29.08 -3.35 2.41
N GLN A 60 -29.32 -2.07 2.09
CA GLN A 60 -30.34 -1.69 1.11
C GLN A 60 -29.81 -1.95 -0.30
N ALA A 61 -30.30 -3.03 -0.91
CA ALA A 61 -29.97 -3.36 -2.30
C ALA A 61 -30.76 -2.46 -3.27
N THR A 62 -30.17 -2.14 -4.42
CA THR A 62 -30.88 -1.43 -5.47
C THR A 62 -31.88 -2.37 -6.15
N GLU A 63 -33.05 -1.84 -6.51
CA GLU A 63 -34.06 -2.59 -7.25
C GLU A 63 -33.71 -2.73 -8.74
N SER A 64 -32.90 -1.82 -9.29
CA SER A 64 -32.48 -1.84 -10.69
C SER A 64 -31.09 -2.48 -10.82
N PRO A 65 -30.99 -3.75 -11.28
CA PRO A 65 -29.70 -4.39 -11.52
C PRO A 65 -29.04 -3.78 -12.76
N ASP A 66 -27.76 -3.42 -12.64
CA ASP A 66 -26.95 -3.15 -13.82
C ASP A 66 -26.79 -4.42 -14.68
N GLY A 67 -26.31 -4.25 -15.92
CA GLY A 67 -26.15 -5.37 -16.86
C GLY A 67 -25.22 -6.48 -16.36
N PHE A 68 -24.26 -6.15 -15.49
CA PHE A 68 -23.32 -7.13 -14.94
C PHE A 68 -23.98 -7.94 -13.81
N VAL A 69 -24.74 -7.31 -12.91
CA VAL A 69 -25.53 -8.02 -11.89
C VAL A 69 -26.58 -8.90 -12.55
N ALA A 70 -27.28 -8.41 -13.58
CA ALA A 70 -28.23 -9.21 -14.34
C ALA A 70 -27.56 -10.45 -14.96
N TYR A 71 -26.35 -10.29 -15.50
CA TYR A 71 -25.54 -11.40 -15.99
C TYR A 71 -25.20 -12.39 -14.87
N LEU A 72 -24.72 -11.92 -13.71
CA LEU A 72 -24.42 -12.80 -12.57
C LEU A 72 -25.64 -13.59 -12.12
N ARG A 73 -26.79 -12.93 -11.97
CA ARG A 73 -28.05 -13.60 -11.58
C ARG A 73 -28.41 -14.71 -12.54
N LYS A 74 -28.46 -14.40 -13.84
CA LYS A 74 -28.80 -15.37 -14.88
C LYS A 74 -27.89 -16.60 -14.88
N ASN A 75 -26.60 -16.41 -14.59
CA ASN A 75 -25.59 -17.47 -14.74
C ASN A 75 -25.20 -18.16 -13.42
N PHE A 76 -25.48 -17.57 -12.25
CA PHE A 76 -24.99 -18.09 -10.96
C PHE A 76 -26.07 -18.25 -9.89
N GLU A 77 -27.18 -17.52 -9.91
CA GLU A 77 -28.27 -17.79 -8.97
C GLU A 77 -28.82 -19.20 -9.21
N GLY A 78 -29.04 -19.94 -8.12
CA GLY A 78 -29.46 -21.33 -8.16
C GLY A 78 -28.31 -22.34 -8.27
N LYS A 79 -27.10 -21.93 -8.66
CA LYS A 79 -25.94 -22.83 -8.71
C LYS A 79 -25.41 -23.14 -7.32
N THR A 80 -24.68 -24.25 -7.21
CA THR A 80 -23.99 -24.65 -5.99
C THR A 80 -22.56 -24.11 -5.99
N ALA A 81 -22.16 -23.42 -4.92
CA ALA A 81 -20.77 -23.05 -4.67
C ALA A 81 -20.00 -24.31 -4.25
N ALA A 82 -19.41 -25.03 -5.21
CA ALA A 82 -18.78 -26.32 -4.98
C ALA A 82 -17.49 -26.19 -4.16
N LYS A 83 -16.69 -25.16 -4.45
CA LYS A 83 -15.43 -24.90 -3.76
C LYS A 83 -15.25 -23.40 -3.61
N ILE A 84 -14.74 -22.98 -2.45
CA ILE A 84 -14.38 -21.59 -2.18
C ILE A 84 -12.94 -21.59 -1.68
N THR A 85 -12.05 -20.92 -2.40
CA THR A 85 -10.62 -20.91 -2.09
C THR A 85 -9.99 -19.55 -2.28
N GLN A 86 -9.07 -19.20 -1.39
CA GLN A 86 -8.15 -18.09 -1.61
C GLN A 86 -6.96 -18.56 -2.46
N VAL A 87 -6.48 -17.71 -3.36
CA VAL A 87 -5.16 -17.90 -3.96
C VAL A 87 -4.10 -17.59 -2.89
N PRO A 88 -3.15 -18.50 -2.62
CA PRO A 88 -2.20 -18.35 -1.51
C PRO A 88 -1.45 -17.02 -1.54
N SER A 89 -1.41 -16.33 -0.39
CA SER A 89 -0.77 -15.01 -0.21
C SER A 89 -1.28 -13.89 -1.11
N GLU A 90 -2.33 -14.12 -1.89
CA GLU A 90 -2.91 -13.16 -2.81
C GLU A 90 -4.24 -12.64 -2.30
N ARG A 91 -4.61 -11.45 -2.76
CA ARG A 91 -5.91 -10.84 -2.47
C ARG A 91 -6.96 -11.26 -3.48
N ILE A 92 -7.06 -12.57 -3.69
CA ILE A 92 -7.95 -13.20 -4.67
C ILE A 92 -8.66 -14.37 -3.99
N VAL A 93 -9.99 -14.39 -4.09
CA VAL A 93 -10.83 -15.54 -3.71
C VAL A 93 -11.58 -16.03 -4.94
N GLU A 94 -11.73 -17.33 -5.09
CA GLU A 94 -12.49 -17.97 -6.16
C GLU A 94 -13.61 -18.81 -5.57
N ILE A 95 -14.80 -18.68 -6.15
CA ILE A 95 -15.91 -19.63 -5.97
C ILE A 95 -16.05 -20.43 -7.27
N GLU A 96 -15.75 -21.72 -7.22
CA GLU A 96 -16.00 -22.66 -8.30
C GLU A 96 -17.41 -23.26 -8.15
N THR A 97 -18.18 -23.28 -9.23
CA THR A 97 -19.48 -23.94 -9.27
C THR A 97 -19.34 -25.45 -9.53
N LYS A 98 -20.40 -26.23 -9.33
CA LYS A 98 -20.41 -27.65 -9.76
C LYS A 98 -20.17 -27.83 -11.26
N SER A 99 -20.54 -26.83 -12.07
CA SER A 99 -20.32 -26.80 -13.52
C SER A 99 -18.97 -26.20 -13.90
N LYS A 100 -18.04 -26.09 -12.94
CA LYS A 100 -16.64 -25.66 -13.13
C LYS A 100 -16.43 -24.22 -13.60
N GLU A 101 -17.48 -23.41 -13.66
CA GLU A 101 -17.32 -21.97 -13.85
C GLU A 101 -16.83 -21.34 -12.54
N ARG A 102 -16.09 -20.24 -12.64
CA ARG A 102 -15.47 -19.57 -11.51
C ARG A 102 -15.95 -18.13 -11.40
N LEU A 103 -16.36 -17.74 -10.19
CA LEU A 103 -16.48 -16.35 -9.75
C LEU A 103 -15.19 -15.97 -9.03
N ILE A 104 -14.46 -15.02 -9.58
CA ILE A 104 -13.14 -14.63 -9.11
C ILE A 104 -13.22 -13.21 -8.56
N PHE A 105 -12.90 -13.07 -7.28
CA PHE A 105 -12.98 -11.84 -6.51
C PHE A 105 -11.58 -11.29 -6.30
N GLU A 106 -11.25 -10.20 -6.98
CA GLU A 106 -9.96 -9.52 -6.84
C GLU A 106 -10.11 -8.27 -5.96
N LEU A 107 -9.33 -8.16 -4.89
CA LEU A 107 -9.41 -7.07 -3.92
C LEU A 107 -8.26 -6.05 -4.04
N PHE A 108 -7.40 -6.15 -5.05
CA PHE A 108 -6.35 -5.18 -5.32
C PHE A 108 -6.81 -4.10 -6.31
N ARG A 109 -6.06 -2.98 -6.40
CA ARG A 109 -6.42 -1.79 -7.21
C ARG A 109 -7.84 -1.29 -6.90
N LYS A 110 -8.70 -1.22 -7.93
CA LYS A 110 -10.13 -0.87 -7.87
C LYS A 110 -11.01 -2.07 -7.50
N GLY A 111 -10.42 -3.26 -7.44
CA GLY A 111 -11.10 -4.53 -7.34
C GLY A 111 -11.74 -4.97 -8.65
N ASN A 112 -11.98 -6.27 -8.76
CA ASN A 112 -12.68 -6.84 -9.89
C ASN A 112 -13.51 -8.04 -9.45
N LEU A 113 -14.61 -8.26 -10.18
CA LEU A 113 -15.37 -9.51 -10.11
C LEU A 113 -15.39 -10.08 -11.51
N ILE A 114 -14.75 -11.22 -11.68
CA ILE A 114 -14.51 -11.83 -12.97
C ILE A 114 -15.25 -13.16 -13.02
N VAL A 115 -15.85 -13.43 -14.16
CA VAL A 115 -16.49 -14.70 -14.46
C VAL A 115 -15.65 -15.42 -15.49
N ALA A 116 -15.16 -16.61 -15.14
CA ALA A 116 -14.44 -17.48 -16.05
C ALA A 116 -15.21 -18.80 -16.25
N LEU A 117 -15.22 -19.29 -17.48
CA LEU A 117 -15.74 -20.63 -17.82
C LEU A 117 -14.75 -21.72 -17.38
N GLU A 118 -15.16 -22.98 -17.50
CA GLU A 118 -14.33 -24.15 -17.15
C GLU A 118 -12.96 -24.13 -17.84
N ASP A 119 -12.92 -23.74 -19.11
CA ASP A 119 -11.69 -23.65 -19.90
C ASP A 119 -10.81 -22.43 -19.53
N GLY A 120 -11.23 -21.63 -18.54
CA GLY A 120 -10.57 -20.40 -18.12
C GLY A 120 -10.90 -19.16 -18.96
N THR A 121 -11.76 -19.25 -19.98
CA THR A 121 -12.16 -18.10 -20.78
C THR A 121 -13.06 -17.16 -19.97
N ILE A 122 -12.73 -15.87 -19.94
CA ILE A 122 -13.49 -14.83 -19.28
C ILE A 122 -14.79 -14.61 -20.05
N SER A 123 -15.92 -14.96 -19.43
CA SER A 123 -17.23 -14.73 -20.02
C SER A 123 -17.77 -13.32 -19.73
N SER A 124 -17.41 -12.75 -18.58
CA SER A 124 -17.79 -11.39 -18.16
C SER A 124 -16.86 -10.89 -17.05
N CYS A 125 -16.73 -9.58 -16.88
CA CYS A 125 -15.97 -8.95 -15.81
C CYS A 125 -16.60 -7.61 -15.41
N LEU A 126 -16.46 -7.23 -14.14
CA LEU A 126 -16.93 -5.95 -13.63
C LEU A 126 -16.17 -4.79 -14.27
N GLU A 127 -14.84 -4.88 -14.26
CA GLU A 127 -13.93 -3.90 -14.85
C GLU A 127 -13.04 -4.56 -15.89
N LYS A 128 -12.82 -3.89 -17.03
CA LYS A 128 -11.75 -4.26 -17.95
C LYS A 128 -10.43 -3.76 -17.39
N ASP A 129 -9.40 -4.59 -17.43
CA ASP A 129 -8.08 -4.25 -16.89
C ASP A 129 -6.98 -4.84 -17.77
N ASP A 130 -5.99 -4.04 -18.16
CA ASP A 130 -4.82 -4.46 -18.94
C ASP A 130 -3.53 -4.43 -18.09
N ALA A 131 -3.66 -4.23 -16.78
CA ALA A 131 -2.53 -4.02 -15.90
C ALA A 131 -2.04 -5.32 -15.23
N GLY A 132 -0.78 -5.30 -14.76
CA GLY A 132 -0.17 -6.49 -14.13
C GLY A 132 0.34 -7.53 -15.13
N GLY A 133 0.47 -7.17 -16.41
CA GLY A 133 1.02 -8.02 -17.46
C GLY A 133 0.05 -9.05 -18.03
N ARG A 134 -1.26 -8.86 -17.82
CA ARG A 134 -2.35 -9.68 -18.35
C ARG A 134 -3.50 -8.78 -18.79
N ARG A 135 -4.41 -9.32 -19.59
CA ARG A 135 -5.63 -8.64 -20.03
C ARG A 135 -6.86 -9.34 -19.48
N VAL A 136 -7.67 -8.59 -18.73
CA VAL A 136 -8.98 -9.00 -18.23
C VAL A 136 -10.04 -8.35 -19.11
N ALA A 137 -10.55 -9.13 -20.05
CA ALA A 137 -11.66 -8.74 -20.91
C ALA A 137 -12.44 -9.99 -21.37
N ARG A 138 -13.69 -9.80 -21.77
CA ARG A 138 -14.52 -10.90 -22.31
C ARG A 138 -13.84 -11.54 -23.53
N GLY A 139 -13.77 -12.87 -23.52
CA GLY A 139 -13.15 -13.69 -24.57
C GLY A 139 -11.68 -14.02 -24.33
N GLU A 140 -11.02 -13.32 -23.41
CA GLU A 140 -9.62 -13.60 -23.04
C GLU A 140 -9.54 -14.77 -22.05
N LYS A 141 -8.38 -15.42 -21.94
CA LYS A 141 -8.10 -16.38 -20.87
C LYS A 141 -7.77 -15.65 -19.58
N TYR A 142 -8.38 -16.07 -18.47
CA TYR A 142 -8.02 -15.56 -17.16
C TYR A 142 -6.65 -16.11 -16.73
N GLU A 143 -5.74 -15.18 -16.45
CA GLU A 143 -4.44 -15.45 -15.85
C GLU A 143 -4.36 -14.73 -14.51
N TYR A 144 -3.68 -15.26 -13.50
CA TYR A 144 -3.41 -14.50 -12.28
C TYR A 144 -2.47 -13.32 -12.58
N PRO A 145 -2.55 -12.20 -11.83
CA PRO A 145 -1.53 -11.16 -11.94
C PRO A 145 -0.16 -11.76 -11.59
N LYS A 146 0.92 -11.18 -12.14
CA LYS A 146 2.28 -11.60 -11.76
C LYS A 146 2.47 -11.44 -10.25
N SER A 147 2.56 -12.57 -9.55
CA SER A 147 2.77 -12.58 -8.10
C SER A 147 4.23 -12.23 -7.80
N THR A 148 4.42 -11.40 -6.78
CA THR A 148 5.73 -11.21 -6.17
C THR A 148 5.67 -11.92 -4.82
N PRO A 149 6.51 -12.93 -4.56
CA PRO A 149 6.52 -13.63 -3.28
C PRO A 149 6.64 -12.61 -2.14
N PHE A 150 5.62 -12.54 -1.30
CA PHE A 150 5.61 -11.71 -0.11
C PHE A 150 5.17 -12.57 1.07
N GLU A 151 6.06 -12.73 2.04
CA GLU A 151 5.71 -13.36 3.30
C GLU A 151 5.09 -12.34 4.24
N PHE A 152 3.83 -12.57 4.61
CA PHE A 152 3.20 -11.78 5.64
C PHE A 152 3.81 -12.12 7.00
N LYS A 153 4.24 -11.09 7.74
CA LYS A 153 4.57 -11.24 9.16
C LYS A 153 3.27 -11.57 9.91
N ARG A 154 3.09 -12.84 10.26
CA ARG A 154 1.95 -13.29 11.06
C ARG A 154 2.13 -12.79 12.51
N PRO A 155 1.07 -12.30 13.16
CA PRO A 155 1.15 -11.92 14.57
C PRO A 155 1.37 -13.16 15.44
N ALA A 156 2.03 -12.98 16.59
CA ALA A 156 2.31 -14.08 17.52
C ALA A 156 1.03 -14.65 18.13
N LYS A 157 0.04 -13.78 18.37
CA LYS A 157 -1.29 -14.15 18.84
C LYS A 157 -2.35 -13.56 17.92
N ILE A 158 -3.07 -14.45 17.24
CA ILE A 158 -4.21 -14.06 16.42
C ILE A 158 -5.35 -13.60 17.33
N GLY A 159 -5.94 -12.46 17.02
CA GLY A 159 -7.17 -11.96 17.61
C GLY A 159 -7.81 -10.90 16.73
N PHE A 160 -9.14 -10.85 16.70
CA PHE A 160 -9.87 -9.90 15.87
C PHE A 160 -10.21 -8.68 16.71
N VAL A 161 -9.42 -7.62 16.57
CA VAL A 161 -9.57 -6.40 17.40
C VAL A 161 -9.87 -5.18 16.54
N VAL A 162 -10.71 -4.28 17.05
CA VAL A 162 -10.97 -2.97 16.46
C VAL A 162 -10.53 -1.87 17.43
N GLN A 163 -9.67 -0.99 16.94
CA GLN A 163 -9.13 0.14 17.68
C GLN A 163 -9.99 1.37 17.41
N LEU A 164 -10.32 2.10 18.47
CA LEU A 164 -11.13 3.31 18.40
C LEU A 164 -10.24 4.56 18.43
N ASN A 165 -10.70 5.66 17.83
CA ASN A 165 -10.10 6.99 18.00
C ASN A 165 -10.60 7.64 19.31
N ASP A 166 -10.10 8.84 19.61
CA ASP A 166 -10.50 9.61 20.81
C ASP A 166 -12.01 9.96 20.85
N ALA A 167 -12.68 9.94 19.70
CA ALA A 167 -14.13 10.15 19.58
C ALA A 167 -14.95 8.85 19.76
N GLY A 168 -14.30 7.71 20.02
CA GLY A 168 -14.95 6.41 20.15
C GLY A 168 -15.35 5.77 18.81
N GLU A 169 -14.90 6.32 17.68
CA GLU A 169 -15.20 5.79 16.35
C GLU A 169 -14.13 4.77 15.90
N PRO A 170 -14.49 3.70 15.16
CA PRO A 170 -13.53 2.72 14.65
C PRO A 170 -12.46 3.31 13.72
N ALA A 171 -11.22 3.33 14.18
CA ALA A 171 -10.06 3.87 13.45
C ALA A 171 -9.37 2.80 12.57
N SER A 172 -9.20 1.59 13.10
CA SER A 172 -8.55 0.47 12.42
C SER A 172 -8.99 -0.88 12.98
N TYR A 173 -8.81 -1.95 12.23
CA TYR A 173 -8.91 -3.33 12.72
C TYR A 173 -7.57 -4.07 12.56
N SER A 174 -7.34 -5.07 13.39
CA SER A 174 -6.15 -5.91 13.31
C SER A 174 -6.42 -7.36 13.67
N LEU A 175 -5.62 -8.25 13.08
CA LEU A 175 -5.50 -9.67 13.44
C LEU A 175 -4.52 -9.91 14.61
N ASP A 176 -3.86 -8.86 15.08
CA ASP A 176 -2.87 -8.93 16.15
C ASP A 176 -3.55 -8.61 17.49
N ALA A 177 -3.75 -9.63 18.31
CA ALA A 177 -4.41 -9.50 19.60
C ALA A 177 -3.65 -8.55 20.56
N GLU A 178 -2.34 -8.39 20.37
CA GLU A 178 -1.50 -7.57 21.26
C GLU A 178 -1.69 -6.07 21.02
N LYS A 179 -2.25 -5.67 19.88
CA LYS A 179 -2.52 -4.26 19.56
C LYS A 179 -3.65 -3.63 20.37
N GLY A 180 -4.37 -4.42 21.14
CA GLY A 180 -5.49 -3.97 21.97
C GLY A 180 -6.68 -3.42 21.17
N GLY A 181 -7.72 -3.01 21.90
CA GLY A 181 -9.00 -2.56 21.33
C GLY A 181 -10.15 -3.51 21.65
N ASN A 182 -11.29 -3.29 21.01
CA ASN A 182 -12.48 -4.11 21.19
C ASN A 182 -12.29 -5.44 20.48
N ALA A 183 -12.35 -6.55 21.22
CA ALA A 183 -12.21 -7.89 20.66
C ALA A 183 -13.55 -8.41 20.11
N PHE A 184 -13.48 -9.15 19.01
CA PHE A 184 -14.62 -9.76 18.33
C PHE A 184 -14.46 -11.28 18.23
N PRO A 185 -15.57 -12.03 18.20
CA PRO A 185 -15.54 -13.49 18.06
C PRO A 185 -15.01 -14.00 16.71
N SER A 186 -15.15 -13.19 15.65
CA SER A 186 -14.79 -13.57 14.28
C SER A 186 -14.20 -12.38 13.52
N PHE A 187 -13.49 -12.67 12.42
CA PHE A 187 -12.98 -11.63 11.54
C PHE A 187 -14.14 -10.88 10.88
N SER A 188 -15.15 -11.61 10.40
CA SER A 188 -16.32 -10.98 9.78
C SER A 188 -17.06 -10.02 10.73
N GLU A 189 -17.17 -10.32 12.02
CA GLU A 189 -17.79 -9.42 12.99
C GLU A 189 -16.94 -8.16 13.26
N ALA A 190 -15.62 -8.30 13.36
CA ALA A 190 -14.71 -7.16 13.47
C ALA A 190 -14.78 -6.27 12.21
N ALA A 191 -14.80 -6.89 11.03
CA ALA A 191 -14.91 -6.20 9.76
C ALA A 191 -16.25 -5.47 9.64
N ASP A 192 -17.37 -6.14 9.93
CA ASP A 192 -18.71 -5.54 9.96
C ASP A 192 -18.72 -4.30 10.88
N PHE A 193 -18.24 -4.44 12.12
CA PHE A 193 -18.18 -3.33 13.07
C PHE A 193 -17.30 -2.17 12.56
N TYR A 194 -16.12 -2.47 12.04
CA TYR A 194 -15.22 -1.45 11.50
C TYR A 194 -15.86 -0.69 10.34
N TYR A 195 -16.33 -1.41 9.32
CA TYR A 195 -16.76 -0.83 8.05
C TYR A 195 -18.14 -0.16 8.11
N ALA A 196 -19.06 -0.63 8.97
CA ALA A 196 -20.37 0.03 9.13
C ALA A 196 -20.28 1.42 9.74
N ASN A 197 -19.24 1.66 10.53
CA ASN A 197 -19.01 2.95 11.18
C ASN A 197 -18.08 3.85 10.34
N GLN A 198 -17.64 3.39 9.18
CA GLN A 198 -16.96 4.27 8.24
C GLN A 198 -18.01 5.10 7.52
N LYS A 199 -18.00 6.42 7.71
CA LYS A 199 -18.71 7.32 6.82
C LYS A 199 -18.18 7.09 5.41
N GLU A 200 -19.06 6.84 4.45
CA GLU A 200 -18.65 6.81 3.05
C GLU A 200 -18.09 8.18 2.67
N GLU A 201 -16.77 8.24 2.53
CA GLU A 201 -16.14 9.37 1.86
C GLU A 201 -16.56 9.31 0.39
N SER A 202 -17.21 10.36 -0.09
CA SER A 202 -17.41 10.55 -1.53
C SER A 202 -16.09 10.36 -2.28
N GLY A 203 -16.13 9.88 -3.53
CA GLY A 203 -14.91 9.69 -4.34
C GLY A 203 -14.02 10.94 -4.41
N ALA A 204 -14.61 12.14 -4.30
CA ALA A 204 -13.89 13.40 -4.22
C ALA A 204 -13.12 13.58 -2.91
N GLN A 205 -13.71 13.19 -1.77
CA GLN A 205 -13.06 13.24 -0.45
C GLN A 205 -11.92 12.22 -0.33
N ALA A 206 -12.11 11.00 -0.83
CA ALA A 206 -11.06 9.99 -0.86
C ALA A 206 -9.86 10.45 -1.71
N ALA A 207 -10.13 11.04 -2.89
CA ALA A 207 -9.10 11.60 -3.76
C ALA A 207 -8.38 12.80 -3.12
N ALA A 208 -9.11 13.65 -2.39
CA ALA A 208 -8.55 14.78 -1.64
C ALA A 208 -7.63 14.30 -0.51
N ARG A 209 -8.05 13.29 0.27
CA ARG A 209 -7.26 12.73 1.36
C ARG A 209 -5.97 12.06 0.87
N GLU A 210 -6.01 11.34 -0.25
CA GLU A 210 -4.81 10.77 -0.85
C GLU A 210 -3.85 11.85 -1.36
N LYS A 211 -4.37 12.95 -1.93
CA LYS A 211 -3.54 14.12 -2.29
C LYS A 211 -2.90 14.75 -1.06
N VAL A 212 -3.65 14.95 0.02
CA VAL A 212 -3.13 15.51 1.29
C VAL A 212 -1.99 14.63 1.82
N LYS A 213 -2.19 13.31 1.89
CA LYS A 213 -1.15 12.38 2.34
C LYS A 213 0.15 12.50 1.52
N LYS A 214 0.04 12.55 0.18
CA LYS A 214 1.21 12.73 -0.71
C LYS A 214 1.90 14.07 -0.48
N LEU A 215 1.13 15.13 -0.21
CA LEU A 215 1.68 16.45 0.08
C LEU A 215 2.39 16.49 1.45
N GLU A 216 1.86 15.81 2.46
CA GLU A 216 2.48 15.71 3.79
C GLU A 216 3.80 14.93 3.75
N GLU A 217 3.84 13.78 3.06
CA GLU A 217 5.07 13.01 2.86
C GLU A 217 6.14 13.85 2.13
N ARG A 218 5.72 14.61 1.11
CA ARG A 218 6.59 15.54 0.38
C ARG A 218 7.08 16.69 1.26
N LEU A 219 6.20 17.28 2.06
CA LEU A 219 6.54 18.38 2.98
C LEU A 219 7.52 17.91 4.05
N SER A 220 7.31 16.71 4.61
CA SER A 220 8.22 16.10 5.58
C SER A 220 9.62 15.91 4.98
N SER A 221 9.69 15.37 3.75
CA SER A 221 10.94 15.20 3.02
C SER A 221 11.64 16.54 2.76
N GLN A 222 10.89 17.55 2.31
CA GLN A 222 11.41 18.90 2.06
C GLN A 222 11.93 19.58 3.33
N LYS A 223 11.23 19.43 4.47
CA LYS A 223 11.70 19.94 5.76
C LYS A 223 13.04 19.34 6.17
N LYS A 224 13.19 18.02 6.02
CA LYS A 224 14.44 17.33 6.31
C LYS A 224 15.58 17.83 5.40
N THR A 225 15.32 17.97 4.10
CA THR A 225 16.29 18.53 3.15
C THR A 225 16.66 19.98 3.48
N LEU A 226 15.69 20.80 3.89
CA LEU A 226 15.93 22.19 4.30
C LEU A 226 16.82 22.26 5.54
N GLU A 227 16.61 21.36 6.50
CA GLU A 227 17.46 21.25 7.69
C GLU A 227 18.91 20.86 7.32
N GLU A 228 19.08 19.88 6.42
CA GLU A 228 20.39 19.47 5.91
C GLU A 228 21.10 20.61 5.18
N PHE A 229 20.41 21.34 4.29
CA PHE A 229 20.98 22.52 3.64
C PHE A 229 21.30 23.65 4.64
N GLY A 230 20.48 23.80 5.68
CA GLY A 230 20.73 24.74 6.77
C GLY A 230 22.02 24.42 7.54
N LYS A 231 22.34 23.15 7.73
CA LYS A 231 23.63 22.70 8.30
C LYS A 231 24.79 22.98 7.35
N LYS A 232 24.71 22.55 6.09
CA LYS A 232 25.75 22.80 5.08
C LYS A 232 26.05 24.29 4.91
N ARG A 233 25.03 25.14 4.94
CA ARG A 233 25.21 26.61 4.86
C ARG A 233 25.97 27.16 6.06
N ARG A 234 25.71 26.64 7.27
CA ARG A 234 26.46 27.04 8.48
C ARG A 234 27.91 26.61 8.37
N GLU A 235 28.16 25.34 8.03
CA GLU A 235 29.52 24.82 7.84
C GLU A 235 30.29 25.60 6.78
N ALA A 236 29.70 25.86 5.61
CA ALA A 236 30.33 26.64 4.56
C ALA A 236 30.60 28.09 4.98
N LYS A 237 29.69 28.70 5.75
CA LYS A 237 29.89 30.05 6.29
C LYS A 237 31.05 30.07 7.29
N GLU A 238 31.09 29.13 8.23
CA GLU A 238 32.17 29.01 9.22
C GLU A 238 33.52 28.80 8.54
N GLN A 239 33.59 27.95 7.51
CA GLN A 239 34.78 27.76 6.69
C GLN A 239 35.19 29.05 5.97
N GLY A 240 34.23 29.76 5.36
CA GLY A 240 34.48 31.04 4.68
C GLY A 240 34.98 32.12 5.64
N ASP A 241 34.34 32.28 6.79
CA ASP A 241 34.71 33.23 7.84
C ASP A 241 36.12 32.91 8.37
N ALA A 242 36.47 31.62 8.55
CA ALA A 242 37.80 31.20 8.96
C ALA A 242 38.88 31.50 7.92
N ILE A 243 38.59 31.30 6.63
CA ILE A 243 39.51 31.67 5.53
C ILE A 243 39.71 33.20 5.53
N TYR A 244 38.62 33.97 5.64
CA TYR A 244 38.68 35.42 5.63
C TYR A 244 39.49 35.98 6.80
N ALA A 245 39.25 35.48 8.02
CA ALA A 245 40.00 35.88 9.22
C ALA A 245 41.52 35.61 9.10
N ASN A 246 41.91 34.61 8.30
CA ASN A 246 43.30 34.22 8.10
C ASN A 246 43.85 34.63 6.72
N PHE A 247 43.13 35.45 5.95
CA PHE A 247 43.47 35.75 4.56
C PHE A 247 44.90 36.29 4.38
N GLY A 248 45.33 37.19 5.27
CA GLY A 248 46.68 37.76 5.23
C GLY A 248 47.81 36.74 5.45
N LYS A 249 47.53 35.61 6.09
CA LYS A 249 48.47 34.49 6.27
C LYS A 249 48.40 33.49 5.10
N ILE A 250 47.21 33.30 4.53
CA ILE A 250 46.96 32.30 3.48
C ILE A 250 47.43 32.78 2.10
N GLU A 251 47.20 34.05 1.76
CA GLU A 251 47.52 34.58 0.42
C GLU A 251 49.01 34.51 0.06
N PRO A 252 49.98 34.82 0.96
CA PRO A 252 51.39 34.64 0.67
C PRO A 252 51.74 33.18 0.34
N LEU A 253 51.19 32.22 1.08
CA LEU A 253 51.40 30.79 0.83
C LEU A 253 50.80 30.35 -0.52
N LEU A 254 49.59 30.80 -0.85
CA LEU A 254 48.97 30.54 -2.16
C LEU A 254 49.81 31.13 -3.31
N SER A 255 50.36 32.34 -3.12
CA SER A 255 51.21 32.98 -4.12
C SER A 255 52.51 32.20 -4.37
N LEU A 256 53.14 31.68 -3.31
CA LEU A 256 54.34 30.85 -3.37
C LEU A 256 54.07 29.54 -4.11
N VAL A 257 53.00 28.82 -3.76
CA VAL A 257 52.60 27.57 -4.44
C VAL A 257 52.33 27.83 -5.92
N ARG A 258 51.62 28.90 -6.27
CA ARG A 258 51.36 29.27 -7.68
C ARG A 258 52.66 29.54 -8.45
N LYS A 259 53.61 30.24 -7.83
CA LYS A 259 54.93 30.51 -8.42
C LYS A 259 55.72 29.22 -8.66
N MET A 260 55.83 28.36 -7.65
CA MET A 260 56.56 27.09 -7.74
C MET A 260 55.95 26.15 -8.79
N LYS A 261 54.62 26.05 -8.87
CA LYS A 261 53.94 25.27 -9.92
C LYS A 261 54.25 25.81 -11.32
N LYS A 262 54.33 27.14 -11.48
CA LYS A 262 54.67 27.77 -12.76
C LYS A 262 56.13 27.52 -13.16
N GLU A 263 57.02 27.37 -12.19
CA GLU A 263 58.43 27.03 -12.37
C GLU A 263 58.66 25.52 -12.59
N GLY A 264 57.60 24.70 -12.58
CA GLY A 264 57.67 23.27 -12.86
C GLY A 264 57.99 22.40 -11.64
N ALA A 265 57.92 22.96 -10.43
CA ALA A 265 58.19 22.22 -9.20
C ALA A 265 57.19 21.07 -8.98
N THR A 266 57.69 19.97 -8.45
CA THR A 266 56.91 18.79 -8.08
C THR A 266 56.13 19.01 -6.78
N GLU A 267 55.10 18.20 -6.52
CA GLU A 267 54.32 18.29 -5.27
C GLU A 267 55.18 18.06 -4.02
N GLU A 268 56.21 17.21 -4.12
CA GLU A 268 57.13 16.94 -3.01
C GLU A 268 57.98 18.17 -2.66
N GLU A 269 58.43 18.92 -3.66
CA GLU A 269 59.20 20.15 -3.47
C GLU A 269 58.34 21.27 -2.87
N ILE A 270 57.11 21.43 -3.36
CA ILE A 270 56.15 22.42 -2.84
C ILE A 270 55.80 22.12 -1.37
N ASN A 271 55.55 20.85 -1.03
CA ASN A 271 55.22 20.47 0.34
C ASN A 271 56.40 20.67 1.30
N ARG A 272 57.63 20.45 0.84
CA ARG A 272 58.85 20.71 1.62
C ARG A 272 59.01 22.21 1.92
N GLU A 273 58.78 23.06 0.93
CA GLU A 273 58.91 24.52 1.07
C GLU A 273 57.81 25.11 1.97
N LEU A 274 56.57 24.62 1.85
CA LEU A 274 55.47 25.00 2.74
C LEU A 274 55.73 24.60 4.20
N ALA A 275 56.36 23.44 4.43
CA ALA A 275 56.72 22.99 5.76
C ALA A 275 57.80 23.87 6.42
N ALA A 276 58.69 24.49 5.62
CA ALA A 276 59.72 25.40 6.11
C ALA A 276 59.15 26.75 6.58
N HIS A 277 58.02 27.20 6.04
CA HIS A 277 57.35 28.46 6.40
C HIS A 277 56.47 28.39 7.68
N LYS A 278 56.60 27.32 8.49
CA LYS A 278 55.83 27.07 9.72
C LYS A 278 54.29 27.14 9.57
N ALA A 279 53.75 26.86 8.39
CA ALA A 279 52.32 26.66 8.21
C ALA A 279 52.01 25.17 8.40
N LYS A 280 51.28 24.81 9.45
CA LYS A 280 50.74 23.45 9.60
C LYS A 280 49.26 23.46 9.26
N VAL A 281 48.88 22.73 8.22
CA VAL A 281 47.48 22.48 7.89
C VAL A 281 46.97 21.37 8.80
N LYS A 282 45.92 21.63 9.58
CA LYS A 282 45.30 20.64 10.46
C LYS A 282 43.78 20.69 10.31
N GLY A 283 43.21 19.68 9.62
CA GLY A 283 41.79 19.69 9.26
C GLY A 283 41.46 20.80 8.25
N SER A 284 40.35 21.52 8.45
CA SER A 284 39.91 22.63 7.61
C SER A 284 40.49 24.01 8.00
N GLY A 285 41.46 24.06 8.92
CA GLY A 285 42.11 25.29 9.38
C GLY A 285 43.61 25.32 9.08
N ILE A 286 44.13 26.52 8.83
CA ILE A 286 45.57 26.79 8.68
C ILE A 286 46.05 27.47 9.96
N GLU A 287 46.85 26.77 10.77
CA GLU A 287 47.54 27.38 11.91
C GLU A 287 48.91 27.90 11.43
N VAL A 288 49.10 29.21 11.56
CA VAL A 288 50.41 29.84 11.37
C VAL A 288 50.90 30.27 12.75
N GLU A 289 51.88 29.54 13.27
CA GLU A 289 52.65 29.95 14.45
C GLU A 289 53.36 31.26 14.14
N ALA A 290 53.29 32.20 15.09
CA ALA A 290 53.98 33.48 15.00
C ALA A 290 55.51 33.31 14.98
#